data_AF-A0AAJ6FW19-F1
#
_entry.id   AF-A0AAJ6FW19-F1
#
_cell.length_a   1.000
_cell.length_b   1.000
_cell.length_c   1.000
_cell.angle_alpha   90.00
_cell.angle_beta   90.00
_cell.angle_gamma   90.00
#
_symmetry.space_group_name_H-M   'P 1'
#
loop_
_entity.id
_entity.type
_entity.pdbx_description
1 polymer ?
#
loop_
_entity_poly.entity_id
_entity_poly.type
_entity_poly.pdbx_seq_one_letter_code
_entity_poly.pdbx_strand_id
1 'polypeptide(L)'
;MNEYLVSKAVGQKITYYRKLHGLSLSELSKIVNVSQQQQSRYERGLNRIKVDKLFIYAQFFNIDIIDFFPKEYSDFFEVDPIINNSINSSKRRFIWRMR
;
A
#
# COMPACT_ATOMS: atom_id res chain seq x y z
N MET A 1 17.92 3.56 -4.80
CA MET A 1 17.10 3.92 -3.61
C MET A 1 16.28 2.70 -3.23
N ASN A 2 16.21 2.36 -1.95
CA ASN A 2 15.52 1.16 -1.49
C ASN A 2 14.00 1.43 -1.46
N GLU A 3 13.35 1.24 -2.60
CA GLU A 3 11.94 1.57 -2.80
C GLU A 3 11.07 0.33 -2.57
N TYR A 4 10.34 0.34 -1.45
CA TYR A 4 9.39 -0.73 -1.15
C TYR A 4 8.09 -0.47 -1.90
N LEU A 5 7.89 -1.11 -3.06
CA LEU A 5 6.71 -0.93 -3.92
C LEU A 5 5.39 -1.05 -3.12
N VAL A 6 5.29 -2.07 -2.26
CA VAL A 6 4.11 -2.26 -1.40
C VAL A 6 3.96 -1.14 -0.38
N SER A 7 5.03 -0.74 0.30
CA SER A 7 4.96 0.34 1.28
C SER A 7 4.64 1.69 0.63
N LYS A 8 5.06 1.91 -0.62
CA LYS A 8 4.70 3.09 -1.41
C LYS A 8 3.21 3.11 -1.74
N ALA A 9 2.65 2.01 -2.22
CA ALA A 9 1.21 1.90 -2.49
C ALA A 9 0.38 2.14 -1.21
N VAL A 10 0.77 1.50 -0.09
CA VAL A 10 0.13 1.72 1.22
C VAL A 10 0.28 3.18 1.67
N GLY A 11 1.47 3.76 1.53
CA GLY A 11 1.75 5.16 1.88
C GLY A 11 0.91 6.16 1.08
N GLN A 12 0.67 5.89 -0.20
CA GLN A 12 -0.23 6.68 -1.04
C GLN A 12 -1.69 6.58 -0.57
N LYS A 13 -2.16 5.38 -0.17
CA LYS A 13 -3.48 5.20 0.43
C LYS A 13 -3.62 5.95 1.77
N ILE A 14 -2.61 5.90 2.63
CA ILE A 14 -2.59 6.69 3.88
C ILE A 14 -2.69 8.19 3.56
N THR A 15 -1.93 8.67 2.56
CA THR A 15 -1.97 10.07 2.13
C THR A 15 -3.37 10.48 1.65
N TYR A 16 -4.02 9.61 0.87
CA TYR A 16 -5.36 9.82 0.37
C TYR A 16 -6.37 10.00 1.51
N TYR A 17 -6.44 9.05 2.44
CA TYR A 17 -7.36 9.15 3.58
C TYR A 17 -7.01 10.31 4.51
N ARG A 18 -5.72 10.57 4.77
CA ARG A 18 -5.32 11.74 5.55
C ARG A 18 -5.89 13.04 4.97
N LYS A 19 -5.77 13.22 3.65
CA LYS A 19 -6.27 14.41 2.95
C LYS A 19 -7.79 14.46 2.91
N LEU A 20 -8.48 13.32 2.73
CA LEU A 20 -9.94 13.25 2.80
C LEU A 20 -10.47 13.72 4.16
N HIS A 21 -9.77 13.40 5.24
CA HIS A 21 -10.11 13.84 6.59
C HIS A 21 -9.61 15.27 6.92
N GLY A 22 -8.99 15.98 5.97
CA GLY A 22 -8.49 17.34 6.18
C GLY A 22 -7.29 17.46 7.13
N LEU A 23 -6.59 16.35 7.40
CA LEU A 23 -5.53 16.33 8.42
C LEU A 23 -4.16 16.73 7.85
N SER A 24 -3.41 17.49 8.64
CA SER A 24 -1.98 17.70 8.43
C SER A 24 -1.16 16.44 8.77
N LEU A 25 0.09 16.42 8.31
CA LEU A 25 1.07 15.39 8.67
C LEU A 25 1.29 15.28 10.19
N SER A 26 1.29 16.41 10.90
CA SER A 26 1.52 16.45 12.34
C SER A 26 0.34 15.83 13.10
N GLU A 27 -0.89 16.17 12.71
CA GLU A 27 -2.11 15.64 13.35
C GLU A 27 -2.20 14.11 13.21
N LEU A 28 -2.01 13.59 11.99
CA LEU A 28 -2.04 12.14 11.79
C LEU A 28 -0.91 11.42 12.55
N SER A 29 0.28 12.02 12.60
CA SER A 29 1.41 11.43 13.34
C SER A 29 1.14 11.28 14.84
N LYS A 30 0.40 12.23 15.44
CA LYS A 30 -0.03 12.16 16.85
C LYS A 30 -1.02 11.04 17.07
N ILE A 31 -2.02 10.91 16.20
CA ILE A 31 -3.04 9.85 16.26
C ILE A 31 -2.39 8.46 16.21
N VAL A 32 -1.44 8.27 15.29
CA VAL A 32 -0.77 6.98 15.06
C VAL A 32 0.42 6.77 16.02
N ASN A 33 0.72 7.76 16.86
CA ASN A 33 1.84 7.77 17.80
C ASN A 33 3.18 7.47 17.13
N VAL A 34 3.57 8.33 16.18
CA VAL A 34 4.86 8.34 15.48
C VAL A 34 5.35 9.78 15.31
N SER A 35 6.63 9.99 14.96
CA SER A 35 7.10 11.33 14.62
C SER A 35 6.51 11.81 13.29
N GLN A 36 6.34 13.11 13.12
CA GLN A 36 5.89 13.71 11.85
C GLN A 36 6.83 13.34 10.68
N GLN A 37 8.13 13.24 10.93
CA GLN A 37 9.10 12.81 9.93
C GLN A 37 8.90 11.35 9.53
N GLN A 38 8.59 10.47 10.49
CA GLN A 38 8.25 9.08 10.21
C GLN A 38 6.95 8.96 9.42
N GLN A 39 5.92 9.75 9.78
CA GLN A 39 4.68 9.86 9.02
C GLN A 39 4.96 10.24 7.55
N SER A 40 5.80 11.25 7.33
CA SER A 40 6.23 11.66 5.98
C SER A 40 6.97 10.56 5.22
N ARG A 41 7.80 9.75 5.90
CA ARG A 41 8.49 8.62 5.29
C ARG A 41 7.54 7.48 4.93
N TYR A 42 6.52 7.23 5.77
CA TYR A 42 5.46 6.26 5.49
C TYR A 42 4.66 6.66 4.26
N GLU A 43 4.18 7.91 4.20
CA GLU A 43 3.38 8.39 3.07
C GLU A 43 4.14 8.37 1.72
N ARG A 44 5.48 8.49 1.76
CA ARG A 44 6.34 8.38 0.57
C ARG A 44 6.85 6.97 0.28
N GLY A 45 6.54 5.98 1.12
CA GLY A 45 7.06 4.61 0.96
C GLY A 45 8.56 4.45 1.20
N LEU A 46 9.21 5.42 1.83
CA LEU A 46 10.65 5.37 2.13
C LEU A 46 10.98 4.43 3.30
N ASN A 47 9.99 4.21 4.16
CA ASN A 47 10.09 3.29 5.29
C ASN A 47 8.97 2.25 5.23
N ARG A 48 9.29 1.02 5.66
CA ARG A 48 8.28 -0.02 5.87
C ARG A 48 7.34 0.37 7.02
N ILE A 49 6.05 0.13 6.81
CA ILE A 49 5.02 0.35 7.82
C ILE A 49 4.80 -0.97 8.56
N LYS A 50 4.87 -0.95 9.89
CA LYS A 50 4.57 -2.13 10.72
C LYS A 50 3.07 -2.41 10.69
N VAL A 51 2.69 -3.68 10.76
CA VAL A 51 1.28 -4.11 10.77
C VAL A 51 0.50 -3.46 11.92
N ASP A 52 1.09 -3.35 13.11
CA ASP A 52 0.46 -2.67 14.26
C ASP A 52 0.07 -1.22 13.95
N LYS A 53 0.93 -0.49 13.22
CA LYS A 53 0.63 0.89 12.80
C LYS A 53 -0.44 0.90 11.72
N LEU A 54 -0.38 -0.04 10.77
CA LEU A 54 -1.39 -0.17 9.72
C LEU A 54 -2.79 -0.42 10.29
N PHE A 55 -2.89 -1.25 11.33
CA PHE A 55 -4.13 -1.49 12.06
C PHE A 55 -4.68 -0.20 12.70
N ILE A 56 -3.83 0.62 13.32
CA ILE A 56 -4.24 1.92 13.88
C ILE A 56 -4.81 2.85 12.80
N TYR A 57 -4.17 2.92 11.62
CA TYR A 57 -4.73 3.68 10.51
C TYR A 57 -6.09 3.15 10.06
N ALA A 58 -6.24 1.82 9.94
CA ALA A 58 -7.51 1.20 9.54
C ALA A 58 -8.65 1.57 10.49
N GLN A 59 -8.38 1.46 11.80
CA GLN A 59 -9.33 1.84 12.84
C GLN A 59 -9.69 3.33 12.76
N PHE A 60 -8.69 4.20 12.60
CA PHE A 60 -8.92 5.65 12.56
C PHE A 60 -9.71 6.09 11.32
N PHE A 61 -9.40 5.53 10.14
CA PHE A 61 -10.11 5.85 8.90
C PHE A 61 -11.42 5.07 8.73
N ASN A 62 -11.73 4.15 9.65
CA ASN A 62 -12.89 3.27 9.60
C ASN A 62 -12.99 2.47 8.28
N ILE A 63 -11.89 1.81 7.91
CA ILE A 63 -11.77 0.94 6.73
C ILE A 63 -11.21 -0.43 7.11
N ASP A 64 -11.34 -1.41 6.22
CA ASP A 64 -10.66 -2.69 6.40
C ASP A 64 -9.14 -2.51 6.16
N ILE A 65 -8.31 -3.25 6.90
CA ILE A 65 -6.87 -3.23 6.71
C ILE A 65 -6.47 -3.65 5.28
N ILE A 66 -7.28 -4.49 4.62
CA ILE A 66 -7.05 -4.92 3.25
C ILE A 66 -7.18 -3.77 2.23
N ASP A 67 -7.94 -2.73 2.54
CA ASP A 67 -8.18 -1.59 1.64
C ASP A 67 -6.95 -0.69 1.44
N PHE A 68 -5.91 -0.85 2.27
CA PHE A 68 -4.61 -0.21 2.05
C PHE A 68 -3.82 -0.83 0.88
N PHE A 69 -4.13 -2.06 0.52
CA PHE A 69 -3.39 -2.80 -0.49
C PHE A 69 -4.09 -2.69 -1.86
N PRO A 70 -3.32 -2.64 -2.95
CA PRO A 70 -3.84 -2.86 -4.30
C PRO A 70 -4.62 -4.16 -4.41
N LYS A 71 -5.68 -4.15 -5.20
CA LYS A 71 -6.55 -5.30 -5.42
C LYS A 71 -5.94 -6.28 -6.42
N GLU A 72 -5.11 -5.80 -7.34
CA GLU A 72 -4.47 -6.63 -8.34
C GLU A 72 -2.96 -6.59 -8.23
N TYR A 73 -2.32 -7.75 -8.46
CA TYR A 73 -0.86 -7.85 -8.47
C TYR A 73 -0.22 -7.04 -9.60
N SER A 74 -0.94 -6.83 -10.71
CA SER A 74 -0.52 -5.98 -11.84
C SER A 74 -0.29 -4.53 -11.43
N ASP A 75 -0.94 -4.07 -10.38
CA ASP A 75 -0.78 -2.69 -9.88
C ASP A 75 0.59 -2.48 -9.20
N PHE A 76 1.30 -3.56 -8.84
CA PHE A 76 2.61 -3.50 -8.19
C PHE A 76 3.79 -3.66 -9.14
N PHE A 77 3.58 -4.27 -10.30
CA PHE A 77 4.62 -4.48 -11.28
C PHE A 77 4.28 -3.62 -12.49
N GLU A 78 5.05 -2.55 -12.72
CA GLU A 78 5.25 -2.11 -14.10
C GLU A 78 5.83 -3.32 -14.82
N VAL A 79 4.98 -4.05 -15.52
CA VAL A 79 5.36 -5.28 -16.20
C VAL A 79 6.35 -4.88 -17.28
N ASP A 80 7.62 -5.20 -17.05
CA ASP A 80 8.61 -5.21 -18.12
C ASP A 80 7.95 -5.92 -19.32
N PRO A 81 7.93 -5.29 -20.52
CA PRO A 81 7.17 -5.80 -21.66
C PRO A 81 7.46 -7.27 -22.00
N ILE A 82 8.67 -7.72 -21.65
CA ILE A 82 9.18 -9.08 -21.85
C ILE A 82 8.41 -10.10 -21.00
N ILE A 83 8.02 -9.74 -19.76
CA ILE A 83 7.37 -10.66 -18.82
C ILE A 83 5.89 -10.89 -19.20
N ASN A 84 5.23 -9.88 -19.79
CA ASN A 84 3.81 -9.97 -20.20
C ASN A 84 3.53 -11.12 -21.19
N ASN A 85 4.47 -11.45 -22.08
CA ASN A 85 4.34 -12.59 -23.00
C ASN A 85 4.47 -13.95 -22.28
N SER A 86 5.20 -14.02 -21.17
CA SER A 86 5.37 -15.24 -20.37
C SER A 86 4.22 -15.48 -19.39
N ILE A 87 3.66 -14.43 -18.78
CA ILE A 87 2.53 -14.56 -17.85
C ILE A 87 1.25 -14.98 -18.58
N ASN A 88 0.99 -14.47 -19.79
CA ASN A 88 -0.19 -14.83 -20.57
C ASN A 88 -0.20 -16.31 -21.01
N SER A 89 0.97 -16.95 -21.14
CA SER A 89 1.06 -18.39 -21.44
C SER A 89 0.93 -19.29 -20.20
N SER A 90 1.15 -18.75 -18.99
CA SER A 90 1.09 -19.50 -17.72
C SER A 90 -0.25 -19.36 -16.97
N LYS A 91 -0.96 -18.23 -17.09
CA LYS A 91 -2.31 -18.05 -16.50
C LYS A 91 -3.35 -19.06 -17.03
N ARG A 92 -3.19 -19.56 -18.27
CA ARG A 92 -4.07 -20.61 -18.82
C ARG A 92 -3.92 -21.98 -18.14
N ARG A 93 -2.80 -22.23 -17.44
CA ARG A 93 -2.49 -23.56 -16.86
C ARG A 93 -3.02 -23.76 -15.44
N PHE A 94 -3.32 -22.69 -14.71
CA PHE A 94 -3.81 -22.77 -13.32
C PHE A 94 -5.34 -22.66 -13.18
N ILE A 95 -6.04 -22.03 -14.14
CA ILE A 95 -7.49 -21.82 -14.05
C ILE A 95 -8.31 -23.07 -14.45
N TRP A 96 -7.72 -24.04 -15.16
CA TRP A 96 -8.39 -25.28 -15.61
C TRP A 96 -8.25 -26.48 -14.66
N ARG A 97 -7.66 -26.32 -13.47
CA ARG A 97 -7.46 -27.42 -12.48
C ARG A 97 -8.40 -27.38 -11.27
N MET A 98 -9.40 -26.51 -11.29
CA MET A 98 -10.49 -26.43 -10.30
C MET A 98 -11.87 -26.44 -10.97
N ARG A 99 -12.09 -27.40 -11.87
CA ARG A 99 -13.44 -27.84 -12.25
C ARG A 99 -13.49 -29.36 -12.19
#